data_AF-A0A6Y5C424-F1
#
_entry.id   AF-A0A6Y5C424-F1
#
_cell.length_a   1.000
_cell.length_b   1.000
_cell.length_c   1.000
_cell.angle_alpha   90.00
_cell.angle_beta   90.00
_cell.angle_gamma   90.00
#
_symmetry.space_group_name_H-M   'P 1'
#
loop_
_entity.id
_entity.type
_entity.pdbx_description
1 polymer ?
#
loop_
_entity_poly.entity_id
_entity_poly.type
_entity_poly.pdbx_seq_one_letter_code
_entity_poly.pdbx_strand_id
1 'polypeptide(L)'
;DMPQDLRDFFETADSCEGWIRDFDVRQEKLTYQFVEDSIKRDCSNIENKLLSMKNKYKNNKDYSARLTVYDDTIIIYDEYKKAQIKNESNE
;
A
#
# COMPACT_ATOMS: atom_id res chain seq x y z
N ASP A 1 9.25 12.55 19.49
CA ASP A 1 8.86 12.79 18.08
C ASP A 1 9.04 11.54 17.23
N MET A 2 8.15 11.36 16.25
CA MET A 2 8.20 10.23 15.32
C MET A 2 9.37 10.41 14.31
N PRO A 3 10.19 9.36 14.08
CA PRO A 3 11.22 9.37 13.05
C PRO A 3 10.65 9.65 11.66
N GLN A 4 11.41 10.33 10.80
CA GLN A 4 10.93 10.75 9.48
C GLN A 4 10.58 9.56 8.59
N ASP A 5 11.40 8.51 8.58
CA ASP A 5 11.15 7.31 7.78
C ASP A 5 9.89 6.56 8.21
N LEU A 6 9.53 6.61 9.50
CA LEU A 6 8.26 6.10 10.01
C LEU A 6 7.07 6.94 9.51
N ARG A 7 7.21 8.27 9.52
CA ARG A 7 6.17 9.17 8.97
C ARG A 7 5.97 8.93 7.48
N ASP A 8 7.06 8.92 6.72
CA ASP A 8 7.04 8.71 5.27
C ASP A 8 6.40 7.36 4.93
N PHE A 9 6.70 6.31 5.72
CA PHE A 9 6.07 5.01 5.56
C PHE A 9 4.56 5.06 5.81
N PHE A 10 4.12 5.67 6.92
CA PHE A 10 2.69 5.77 7.23
C PHE A 10 1.92 6.58 6.17
N GLU A 11 2.45 7.72 5.74
CA GLU A 11 1.83 8.53 4.68
C GLU A 11 1.71 7.75 3.36
N THR A 12 2.75 7.00 2.99
CA THR A 12 2.71 6.14 1.79
C THR A 12 1.68 5.03 1.94
N ALA A 13 1.66 4.36 3.09
CA ALA A 13 0.79 3.21 3.34
C ALA A 13 -0.70 3.61 3.37
N ASP A 14 -1.02 4.73 4.03
CA ASP A 14 -2.37 5.32 4.05
C ASP A 14 -2.82 5.70 2.62
N SER A 15 -1.92 6.31 1.84
CA SER A 15 -2.21 6.66 0.43
C SER A 15 -2.48 5.42 -0.42
N CYS A 16 -1.70 4.36 -0.22
CA CYS A 16 -1.91 3.08 -0.91
C CYS A 16 -3.28 2.48 -0.60
N GLU A 17 -3.69 2.45 0.67
CA GLU A 17 -5.03 1.97 1.02
C GLU A 17 -6.12 2.80 0.36
N GLY A 18 -5.99 4.13 0.39
CA GLY A 18 -6.93 5.05 -0.26
C GLY A 18 -7.05 4.79 -1.76
N TRP A 19 -5.93 4.75 -2.48
CA TRP A 19 -5.94 4.51 -3.93
C TRP A 19 -6.50 3.15 -4.30
N ILE A 20 -6.16 2.08 -3.56
CA ILE A 20 -6.70 0.74 -3.85
C ILE A 20 -8.20 0.70 -3.62
N ARG A 21 -8.72 1.39 -2.60
CA ARG A 21 -10.16 1.48 -2.33
C ARG A 21 -10.91 2.31 -3.38
N ASP A 22 -10.28 3.37 -3.87
CA ASP A 22 -10.86 4.26 -4.88
C ASP A 22 -10.68 3.74 -6.32
N PHE A 23 -9.85 2.70 -6.51
CA PHE A 23 -9.62 2.10 -7.82
C PHE A 23 -10.89 1.44 -8.35
N ASP A 24 -11.47 2.05 -9.38
CA ASP A 24 -12.65 1.55 -10.07
C ASP A 24 -12.49 1.74 -11.59
N VAL A 25 -12.36 0.63 -12.31
CA VAL A 25 -12.22 0.60 -13.78
C VAL A 25 -13.44 1.16 -14.53
N ARG A 26 -14.57 1.38 -13.84
CA ARG A 26 -15.77 2.00 -14.41
C ARG A 26 -15.70 3.53 -14.42
N GLN A 27 -14.71 4.12 -13.74
CA GLN A 27 -14.46 5.56 -13.79
C GLN A 27 -13.94 5.98 -15.18
N GLU A 28 -13.83 7.29 -15.40
CA GLU A 28 -13.21 7.82 -16.61
C GLU A 28 -11.81 7.25 -16.81
N LYS A 29 -11.45 6.92 -18.05
CA LYS A 29 -10.20 6.23 -18.39
C LYS A 29 -8.97 6.90 -17.77
N LEU A 30 -8.87 8.22 -17.90
CA LEU A 30 -7.75 8.98 -17.35
C LEU A 30 -7.69 8.91 -15.82
N THR A 31 -8.85 8.89 -15.16
CA THR A 31 -8.94 8.82 -13.70
C THR A 31 -8.47 7.45 -13.19
N TYR A 32 -9.00 6.35 -13.74
CA TYR A 32 -8.57 5.03 -13.26
C TYR A 32 -7.09 4.77 -13.59
N GLN A 33 -6.60 5.21 -14.76
CA GLN A 33 -5.18 5.05 -15.14
C GLN A 33 -4.26 5.83 -14.19
N PHE A 34 -4.63 7.06 -13.82
CA PHE A 34 -3.85 7.85 -12.86
C PHE A 34 -3.75 7.17 -11.50
N VAL A 35 -4.85 6.60 -11.01
CA VAL A 35 -4.88 5.85 -9.74
C VAL A 35 -4.05 4.57 -9.88
N GLU A 36 -4.21 3.84 -10.97
CA GLU A 36 -3.45 2.61 -11.26
C GLU A 36 -1.93 2.85 -11.26
N ASP A 37 -1.48 3.91 -11.95
CA ASP A 37 -0.08 4.28 -12.03
C ASP A 37 0.48 4.70 -10.67
N SER A 38 -0.33 5.39 -9.85
CA SER A 38 0.06 5.76 -8.49
C SER A 38 0.24 4.52 -7.61
N ILE A 39 -0.68 3.55 -7.69
CA ILE A 39 -0.55 2.26 -6.98
C ILE A 39 0.71 1.52 -7.45
N LYS A 40 0.93 1.38 -8.76
CA LYS A 40 2.09 0.65 -9.31
C LYS A 40 3.41 1.30 -8.89
N ARG A 41 3.50 2.64 -8.90
CA ARG A 41 4.72 3.37 -8.55
C ARG A 41 5.01 3.29 -7.05
N ASP A 42 4.02 3.59 -6.22
CA ASP A 42 4.28 3.91 -4.80
C ASP A 42 4.02 2.71 -3.86
N CYS A 43 3.11 1.81 -4.24
CA CYS A 43 2.70 0.67 -3.41
C CYS A 43 3.44 -0.64 -3.75
N SER A 44 4.17 -0.69 -4.87
CA SER A 44 4.83 -1.91 -5.35
C SER A 44 5.78 -2.57 -4.35
N ASN A 45 6.42 -1.77 -3.48
CA ASN A 45 7.39 -2.23 -2.51
C ASN A 45 6.91 -2.12 -1.06
N ILE A 46 5.61 -1.96 -0.83
CA ILE A 46 5.04 -1.66 0.49
C ILE A 46 5.28 -2.78 1.51
N GLU A 47 5.22 -4.05 1.07
CA GLU A 47 5.49 -5.23 1.92
C GLU A 47 6.94 -5.24 2.45
N ASN A 48 7.93 -5.08 1.56
CA ASN A 48 9.33 -5.06 1.98
C ASN A 48 9.65 -3.83 2.86
N LYS A 49 9.04 -2.68 2.57
CA LYS A 49 9.16 -1.48 3.41
C LYS A 49 8.60 -1.75 4.81
N LEU A 50 7.41 -2.37 4.91
CA LEU A 50 6.81 -2.71 6.19
C LEU A 50 7.69 -3.68 7.00
N LEU A 51 8.20 -4.74 6.36
CA LEU A 51 9.11 -5.70 7.00
C LEU A 51 10.40 -5.01 7.52
N SER A 52 10.97 -4.11 6.71
CA SER A 52 12.14 -3.31 7.11
C SER A 52 11.84 -2.42 8.31
N MET A 53 10.70 -1.71 8.31
CA MET A 53 10.27 -0.86 9.43
C MET A 53 10.02 -1.66 10.70
N LYS A 54 9.33 -2.81 10.60
CA LYS A 54 9.08 -3.71 11.74
C LYS A 54 10.39 -4.20 12.34
N ASN A 55 11.35 -4.60 11.50
CA ASN A 55 12.66 -5.03 11.99
C ASN A 55 13.45 -3.89 12.66
N LYS A 56 13.43 -2.69 12.09
CA LYS A 56 14.11 -1.50 12.62
C LYS A 56 13.52 -1.07 13.97
N TYR A 57 12.20 -1.11 14.12
CA TYR A 57 11.48 -0.58 15.28
C TYR A 57 10.96 -1.67 16.24
N LYS A 58 11.36 -2.93 16.09
CA LYS A 58 10.88 -4.08 16.90
C LYS A 58 10.96 -3.90 18.42
N ASN A 59 11.92 -3.11 18.90
CA ASN A 59 12.12 -2.87 20.33
C ASN A 59 11.33 -1.65 20.86
N ASN A 60 10.70 -0.87 19.99
CA ASN A 60 9.81 0.22 20.37
C ASN A 60 8.35 -0.28 20.31
N LYS A 61 7.75 -0.47 21.49
CA LYS A 61 6.39 -1.02 21.60
C LYS A 61 5.32 -0.18 20.89
N ASP A 62 5.40 1.15 20.96
CA ASP A 62 4.43 2.04 20.32
C ASP A 62 4.53 1.93 18.79
N TYR A 63 5.73 2.05 18.24
CA TYR A 63 5.92 1.97 16.79
C TYR A 63 5.65 0.58 16.24
N SER A 64 6.06 -0.47 16.96
CA SER A 64 5.76 -1.85 16.56
C SER A 64 4.25 -2.10 16.51
N ALA A 65 3.47 -1.58 17.46
CA ALA A 65 2.01 -1.72 17.47
C ALA A 65 1.33 -0.92 16.36
N ARG A 66 1.85 0.27 16.02
CA ARG A 66 1.35 1.04 14.86
C ARG A 66 1.64 0.34 13.55
N LEU A 67 2.84 -0.24 13.40
CA LEU A 67 3.23 -0.95 12.18
C LEU A 67 2.39 -2.21 11.92
N THR A 68 1.83 -2.86 12.95
CA THR A 68 0.95 -4.04 12.74
C THR A 68 -0.38 -3.68 12.09
N VAL A 69 -0.85 -2.44 12.17
CA VAL A 69 -2.07 -2.00 11.47
C VAL A 69 -1.93 -2.15 9.96
N TYR A 70 -0.73 -1.96 9.44
CA TYR A 70 -0.45 -2.02 8.00
C TYR A 70 -0.28 -3.43 7.44
N ASP A 71 -0.40 -4.47 8.28
CA ASP A 71 -0.52 -5.85 7.77
C ASP A 71 -1.77 -6.02 6.90
N ASP A 72 -2.88 -5.37 7.28
CA ASP A 72 -4.12 -5.39 6.49
C ASP A 72 -3.95 -4.66 5.15
N THR A 73 -3.17 -3.58 5.11
CA THR A 73 -2.84 -2.87 3.86
C THR A 73 -2.08 -3.78 2.89
N ILE A 74 -1.20 -4.67 3.38
CA ILE A 74 -0.53 -5.68 2.53
C ILE A 74 -1.55 -6.66 1.94
N ILE A 75 -2.49 -7.15 2.75
CA ILE A 75 -3.55 -8.07 2.29
C ILE A 75 -4.39 -7.40 1.19
N ILE A 76 -4.82 -6.17 1.41
CA ILE A 76 -5.60 -5.38 0.44
C ILE A 76 -4.81 -5.20 -0.88
N TYR A 77 -3.52 -4.91 -0.80
CA TYR A 77 -2.67 -4.79 -1.98
C TYR A 77 -2.48 -6.11 -2.74
N ASP A 78 -2.33 -7.23 -2.02
CA ASP A 78 -2.26 -8.56 -2.63
C ASP A 78 -3.55 -8.96 -3.34
N GLU A 79 -4.70 -8.62 -2.77
CA GLU A 79 -6.00 -8.82 -3.40
C GLU A 79 -6.16 -7.99 -4.67
N TYR A 80 -5.76 -6.71 -4.62
CA TYR A 80 -5.70 -5.84 -5.80
C TYR A 80 -4.85 -6.46 -6.92
N LYS A 81 -3.61 -6.89 -6.62
CA LYS A 81 -2.72 -7.53 -7.62
C LYS A 81 -3.37 -8.76 -8.26
N LYS A 82 -4.03 -9.61 -7.47
CA LYS A 82 -4.73 -10.80 -7.97
C LYS A 82 -5.90 -10.44 -8.89
N ALA A 83 -6.63 -9.36 -8.58
CA ALA A 83 -7.71 -8.87 -9.43
C ALA A 83 -7.19 -8.35 -10.77
N GLN A 84 -6.05 -7.62 -10.79
CA GLN A 84 -5.43 -7.15 -12.03
C GLN A 84 -5.01 -8.31 -12.95
N ILE A 85 -4.32 -9.32 -12.41
CA ILE A 85 -3.89 -10.50 -13.19
C ILE A 85 -5.08 -11.22 -13.84
N LYS A 86 -6.22 -11.32 -13.13
CA LYS A 86 -7.44 -11.93 -13.67
C LYS A 86 -8.05 -11.12 -14.81
N ASN A 87 -8.00 -9.79 -14.73
CA ASN A 87 -8.51 -8.92 -15.79
C ASN A 87 -7.62 -9.00 -17.03
N GLU A 88 -6.29 -8.98 -16.86
CA GLU A 88 -5.32 -9.14 -17.96
C GLU A 88 -5.40 -10.51 -18.65
N SER A 89 -5.83 -11.56 -17.94
CA SER A 89 -5.99 -12.91 -18.51
C SER A 89 -7.29 -13.10 -19.30
N ASN A 90 -8.23 -12.15 -19.21
CA ASN A 90 -9.55 -12.20 -19.85
C ASN A 90 -9.68 -11.24 -21.05
N GLU A 91 -8.63 -10.48 -21.37
CA GLU A 91 -8.47 -9.70 -22.62
C GLU A 91 -7.69 -10.51 -23.68
#